data_AF-A0A844F881-F1
#
_entry.id   AF-A0A844F881-F1
#
_cell.length_a   1.000
_cell.length_b   1.000
_cell.length_c   1.000
_cell.angle_alpha   90.00
_cell.angle_beta   90.00
_cell.angle_gamma   90.00
#
_symmetry.space_group_name_H-M   'P 1'
#
loop_
_entity.id
_entity.type
_entity.pdbx_description
1 polymer ?
#
loop_
_entity_poly.entity_id
_entity_poly.type
_entity_poly.pdbx_seq_one_letter_code
_entity_poly.pdbx_strand_id
1 'polypeptide(L)'
;MGNLKAEYLEQTYIDLAPLKDAEDCRTYLTRSQVDGSLAVRKEICALQYPLYQQLIDFSHPSLARVLETYTKDGRYFVLEEYVSGSTIGSYLKRGYHFQEHEILSFISQLCSALSFLHAHNIIHRDVTPENLLISTDNVLKLIDFGISRSKKEGQSQDTTILGTVGYAAPEQFGFGQTDERTDIYATGVLLNVLLTGSLPKDDLPFDPRYRQIVLKCTSISPADRYSSVSELKSQIMAIKPTRIYQAEIVEPSAKAPRKDSLIRRFFRHVPGFRTGNPGKMIVAIIGYFLMILFVVVNGTRPLERGDIRSEYWTINYFFVGVWAAYVNLGNYCGHIEAYDKVGPLTRLLLRTAVALAVFLTTGLLLYFENYCLK
;
A
#
# COMPACT_ATOMS: atom_id res chain seq x y z
N MET A 1 -40.84 -21.18 11.40
CA MET A 1 -39.72 -20.85 12.29
C MET A 1 -38.82 -19.73 11.77
N GLY A 2 -38.56 -19.61 10.45
CA GLY A 2 -37.70 -18.55 9.90
C GLY A 2 -38.14 -17.11 10.22
N ASN A 3 -39.44 -16.83 10.24
CA ASN A 3 -39.95 -15.48 10.49
C ASN A 3 -39.69 -14.98 11.93
N LEU A 4 -39.86 -15.85 12.93
CA LEU A 4 -39.63 -15.50 14.35
C LEU A 4 -38.16 -15.19 14.65
N LYS A 5 -37.22 -15.90 14.01
CA LYS A 5 -35.77 -15.64 14.18
C LYS A 5 -35.39 -14.27 13.64
N ALA A 6 -35.90 -13.92 12.45
CA ALA A 6 -35.65 -12.62 11.85
C ALA A 6 -36.23 -11.48 12.70
N GLU A 7 -37.49 -11.61 13.14
CA GLU A 7 -38.13 -10.63 14.04
C GLU A 7 -37.35 -10.43 15.34
N TYR A 8 -36.91 -11.53 15.98
CA TYR A 8 -36.10 -11.47 17.19
C TYR A 8 -34.77 -10.73 16.97
N LEU A 9 -34.04 -11.04 15.89
CA LEU A 9 -32.75 -10.41 15.61
C LEU A 9 -32.87 -8.93 15.24
N GLU A 10 -33.95 -8.53 14.57
CA GLU A 10 -34.23 -7.13 14.23
C GLU A 10 -34.60 -6.29 15.47
N GLN A 11 -35.32 -6.88 16.43
CA GLN A 11 -35.61 -6.21 17.71
C GLN A 11 -34.38 -6.19 18.63
N THR A 12 -33.56 -7.23 18.57
CA THR A 12 -32.37 -7.37 19.44
C THR A 12 -31.23 -6.47 18.97
N TYR A 13 -30.93 -6.43 17.68
CA TYR A 13 -29.82 -5.65 17.14
C TYR A 13 -30.34 -4.40 16.43
N ILE A 14 -30.12 -3.23 17.04
CA ILE A 14 -30.55 -1.94 16.48
C ILE A 14 -29.39 -1.31 15.71
N ASP A 15 -29.65 -0.83 14.49
CA ASP A 15 -28.66 -0.12 13.67
C ASP A 15 -28.30 1.22 14.32
N LEU A 16 -26.99 1.46 14.47
CA LEU A 16 -26.45 2.69 15.02
C LEU A 16 -25.96 3.64 13.93
N ALA A 17 -25.18 3.12 12.98
CA ALA A 17 -24.56 3.90 11.93
C ALA A 17 -24.15 3.02 10.73
N PRO A 18 -24.15 3.57 9.50
CA PRO A 18 -23.53 2.91 8.35
C PRO A 18 -22.01 2.81 8.54
N LEU A 19 -21.40 1.70 8.11
CA LEU A 19 -19.94 1.49 8.19
C LEU A 19 -19.19 1.77 6.88
N LYS A 20 -19.89 1.92 5.76
CA LYS A 20 -19.32 2.30 4.45
C LYS A 20 -20.16 3.43 3.84
N ASP A 21 -19.49 4.46 3.35
CA ASP A 21 -20.09 5.57 2.60
C ASP A 21 -20.34 5.15 1.15
N ALA A 22 -21.54 4.63 0.86
CA ALA A 22 -22.02 4.46 -0.51
C ALA A 22 -23.56 4.56 -0.54
N GLU A 23 -24.09 5.07 -1.65
CA GLU A 23 -25.54 5.22 -1.94
C GLU A 23 -26.34 3.90 -1.89
N ASP A 24 -25.65 2.76 -1.72
CA ASP A 24 -26.18 1.41 -1.61
C ASP A 24 -25.67 0.77 -0.29
N CYS A 25 -25.88 1.46 0.84
CA CYS A 25 -25.31 1.07 2.13
C CYS A 25 -25.96 -0.22 2.65
N ARG A 26 -25.24 -1.33 2.49
CA ARG A 26 -25.63 -2.69 2.90
C ARG A 26 -24.93 -3.15 4.18
N THR A 27 -24.27 -2.26 4.92
CA THR A 27 -23.48 -2.64 6.11
C THR A 27 -23.62 -1.63 7.24
N TYR A 28 -24.15 -2.10 8.36
CA TYR A 28 -24.49 -1.27 9.52
C TYR A 28 -23.75 -1.78 10.76
N LEU A 29 -23.24 -0.84 11.55
CA LEU A 29 -22.89 -1.08 12.94
C LEU A 29 -24.18 -1.20 13.73
N THR A 30 -24.32 -2.26 14.50
CA THR A 30 -25.50 -2.54 15.31
C THR A 30 -25.14 -2.73 16.76
N ARG A 31 -26.13 -2.54 17.64
CA ARG A 31 -25.98 -2.79 19.07
C ARG A 31 -27.09 -3.71 19.58
N SER A 32 -26.69 -4.77 20.26
CA SER A 32 -27.57 -5.66 21.00
C SER A 32 -28.24 -4.91 22.16
N GLN A 33 -29.57 -4.97 22.24
CA GLN A 33 -30.36 -4.41 23.34
C GLN A 33 -30.32 -5.30 24.60
N VAL A 34 -29.88 -6.56 24.48
CA VAL A 34 -29.87 -7.51 25.59
C VAL A 34 -28.64 -7.32 26.47
N ASP A 35 -27.46 -7.18 25.86
CA ASP A 35 -26.17 -7.10 26.57
C ASP A 35 -25.35 -5.86 26.20
N GLY A 36 -25.82 -5.04 25.26
CA GLY A 36 -25.13 -3.83 24.82
C GLY A 36 -23.95 -4.07 23.87
N SER A 37 -23.70 -5.32 23.46
CA SER A 37 -22.59 -5.68 22.56
C SER A 37 -22.77 -5.10 21.15
N LEU A 38 -21.65 -4.85 20.47
CA LEU A 38 -21.65 -4.34 19.09
C LEU A 38 -21.53 -5.50 18.10
N ALA A 39 -22.23 -5.38 16.97
CA ALA A 39 -22.15 -6.31 15.85
C ALA A 39 -22.20 -5.56 14.52
N VAL A 40 -21.92 -6.26 13.43
CA VAL A 40 -22.00 -5.73 12.07
C VAL A 40 -23.08 -6.49 11.33
N ARG A 41 -24.12 -5.78 10.90
CA ARG A 41 -25.18 -6.34 10.04
C ARG A 41 -24.84 -6.06 8.59
N LYS A 42 -24.83 -7.09 7.74
CA LYS A 42 -24.64 -6.95 6.29
C LYS A 42 -25.80 -7.56 5.53
N GLU A 43 -26.28 -6.88 4.50
CA GLU A 43 -27.12 -7.48 3.47
C GLU A 43 -26.23 -8.18 2.44
N ILE A 44 -26.53 -9.45 2.15
CA ILE A 44 -25.73 -10.32 1.27
C ILE A 44 -26.59 -10.90 0.15
N CYS A 45 -25.93 -11.41 -0.89
CA CYS A 45 -26.61 -12.05 -2.00
C CYS A 45 -27.09 -13.47 -1.63
N ALA A 46 -28.22 -13.91 -2.18
CA ALA A 46 -28.77 -15.25 -1.97
C ALA A 46 -27.75 -16.38 -2.21
N LEU A 47 -26.84 -16.19 -3.18
CA LEU A 47 -25.82 -17.17 -3.54
C LEU A 47 -24.77 -17.38 -2.43
N GLN A 48 -24.49 -16.37 -1.60
CA GLN A 48 -23.51 -16.43 -0.52
C GLN A 48 -24.12 -16.98 0.78
N TYR A 49 -25.44 -16.91 0.92
CA TYR A 49 -26.13 -17.25 2.16
C TYR A 49 -25.78 -18.65 2.71
N PRO A 50 -25.72 -19.74 1.90
CA PRO A 50 -25.35 -21.06 2.40
C PRO A 50 -23.93 -21.12 2.97
N LEU A 51 -22.98 -20.36 2.40
CA LEU A 51 -21.62 -20.28 2.92
C LEU A 51 -21.62 -19.61 4.30
N TYR A 52 -22.32 -18.50 4.43
CA TYR A 52 -22.43 -17.80 5.72
C TYR A 52 -23.11 -18.62 6.80
N GLN A 53 -24.06 -19.50 6.44
CA GLN A 53 -24.64 -20.45 7.39
C GLN A 53 -23.59 -21.44 7.92
N GLN A 54 -22.66 -21.90 7.08
CA GLN A 54 -21.56 -22.78 7.51
C GLN A 54 -20.56 -22.04 8.41
N LEU A 55 -20.31 -20.77 8.15
CA LEU A 55 -19.36 -19.95 8.92
C LEU A 55 -19.81 -19.64 10.36
N ILE A 56 -21.09 -19.85 10.71
CA ILE A 56 -21.59 -19.65 12.09
C ILE A 56 -20.86 -20.57 13.08
N ASP A 57 -20.58 -21.81 12.67
CA ASP A 57 -19.93 -22.80 13.53
C ASP A 57 -18.40 -22.62 13.58
N PHE A 58 -17.86 -21.63 12.87
CA PHE A 58 -16.43 -21.44 12.70
C PHE A 58 -15.90 -20.40 13.68
N SER A 59 -14.89 -20.78 14.45
CA SER A 59 -14.22 -19.90 15.41
C SER A 59 -12.71 -19.98 15.25
N HIS A 60 -12.09 -18.86 14.90
CA HIS A 60 -10.64 -18.73 14.77
C HIS A 60 -10.18 -17.34 15.23
N PRO A 61 -9.07 -17.22 15.98
CA PRO A 61 -8.63 -15.92 16.51
C PRO A 61 -8.43 -14.82 15.46
N SER A 62 -7.99 -15.21 14.26
CA SER A 62 -7.74 -14.29 13.14
C SER A 62 -8.84 -14.25 12.07
N LEU A 63 -10.04 -14.78 12.37
CA LEU A 63 -11.24 -14.60 11.55
C LEU A 63 -12.25 -13.75 12.32
N ALA A 64 -12.98 -12.90 11.60
CA ALA A 64 -14.20 -12.30 12.13
C ALA A 64 -15.29 -13.37 12.27
N ARG A 65 -15.81 -13.54 13.48
CA ARG A 65 -16.86 -14.53 13.76
C ARG A 65 -18.19 -14.10 13.12
N VAL A 66 -18.83 -15.04 12.42
CA VAL A 66 -20.23 -14.91 12.02
C VAL A 66 -21.08 -15.30 13.23
N LEU A 67 -21.92 -14.39 13.69
CA LEU A 67 -22.79 -14.61 14.83
C LEU A 67 -24.05 -15.35 14.40
N GLU A 68 -24.73 -14.83 13.38
CA GLU A 68 -26.02 -15.34 12.92
C GLU A 68 -26.29 -14.99 11.45
N THR A 69 -27.20 -15.74 10.84
CA THR A 69 -27.79 -15.41 9.53
C THR A 69 -29.31 -15.48 9.59
N TYR A 70 -29.98 -14.64 8.81
CA TYR A 70 -31.43 -14.63 8.70
C TYR A 70 -31.90 -14.06 7.36
N THR A 71 -33.17 -14.31 7.05
CA THR A 71 -33.84 -13.75 5.86
C THR A 71 -35.03 -12.90 6.26
N LYS A 72 -35.25 -11.81 5.54
CA LYS A 72 -36.37 -10.88 5.76
C LYS A 72 -36.79 -10.27 4.44
N ASP A 73 -38.08 -10.36 4.11
CA ASP A 73 -38.66 -9.80 2.88
C ASP A 73 -37.93 -10.23 1.59
N GLY A 74 -37.48 -11.50 1.53
CA GLY A 74 -36.72 -12.04 0.39
C GLY A 74 -35.27 -11.57 0.30
N ARG A 75 -34.80 -10.78 1.27
CA ARG A 75 -33.39 -10.35 1.43
C ARG A 75 -32.68 -11.20 2.46
N TYR A 76 -31.36 -11.28 2.34
CA TYR A 76 -30.49 -12.15 3.12
C TYR A 76 -29.54 -11.30 3.95
N PHE A 77 -29.45 -11.60 5.24
CA PHE A 77 -28.65 -10.83 6.18
C PHE A 77 -27.71 -11.73 6.98
N VAL A 78 -26.55 -11.17 7.30
CA VAL A 78 -25.57 -11.75 8.22
C VAL A 78 -25.28 -10.76 9.34
N LEU A 79 -25.16 -11.28 10.56
CA LEU A 79 -24.62 -10.58 11.72
C LEU A 79 -23.22 -11.15 12.00
N GLU A 80 -22.22 -10.27 12.00
CA GLU A 80 -20.82 -10.58 12.28
C GLU A 80 -20.38 -9.86 13.56
N GLU A 81 -19.31 -10.36 14.19
CA GLU A 81 -18.69 -9.66 15.32
C GLU A 81 -18.18 -8.27 14.89
N TYR A 82 -18.39 -7.27 15.73
CA TYR A 82 -17.71 -5.99 15.55
C TYR A 82 -16.29 -6.08 16.08
N VAL A 83 -15.30 -5.90 15.20
CA VAL A 83 -13.90 -5.82 15.58
C VAL A 83 -13.48 -4.35 15.69
N SER A 84 -13.18 -3.90 16.91
CA SER A 84 -12.62 -2.57 17.15
C SER A 84 -11.19 -2.49 16.62
N GLY A 85 -10.91 -1.56 15.70
CA GLY A 85 -9.59 -1.41 15.11
C GLY A 85 -9.61 -0.65 13.79
N SER A 86 -8.60 -0.88 12.95
CA SER A 86 -8.51 -0.26 11.63
C SER A 86 -7.98 -1.25 10.59
N THR A 87 -8.45 -1.13 9.35
CA THR A 87 -7.96 -1.95 8.24
C THR A 87 -6.50 -1.64 7.94
N ILE A 88 -5.74 -2.62 7.46
CA ILE A 88 -4.39 -2.40 6.93
C ILE A 88 -4.45 -1.32 5.83
N GLY A 89 -5.48 -1.32 4.99
CA GLY A 89 -5.72 -0.29 3.97
C GLY A 89 -5.78 1.11 4.57
N SER A 90 -6.48 1.28 5.68
CA SER A 90 -6.56 2.55 6.41
C SER A 90 -5.22 2.98 7.02
N TYR A 91 -4.38 2.04 7.48
CA TYR A 91 -3.01 2.34 7.91
C TYR A 91 -2.14 2.81 6.73
N LEU A 92 -2.18 2.09 5.61
CA LEU A 92 -1.41 2.41 4.42
C LEU A 92 -1.81 3.77 3.82
N LYS A 93 -3.11 4.08 3.75
CA LYS A 93 -3.62 5.39 3.29
C LYS A 93 -3.14 6.56 4.15
N ARG A 94 -2.92 6.32 5.45
CA ARG A 94 -2.35 7.32 6.39
C ARG A 94 -0.82 7.41 6.31
N GLY A 95 -0.18 6.67 5.39
CA GLY A 95 1.27 6.64 5.25
C GLY A 95 1.98 5.89 6.39
N TYR A 96 1.27 5.03 7.12
CA TYR A 96 1.89 4.22 8.17
C TYR A 96 2.77 3.12 7.53
N HIS A 97 3.97 2.95 8.09
CA HIS A 97 4.90 1.91 7.68
C HIS A 97 5.09 0.91 8.82
N PHE A 98 4.67 -0.33 8.58
CA PHE A 98 4.83 -1.42 9.52
C PHE A 98 6.29 -1.84 9.62
N GLN A 99 6.71 -2.20 10.83
CA GLN A 99 8.01 -2.83 11.06
C GLN A 99 8.01 -4.27 10.57
N GLU A 100 9.18 -4.78 10.21
CA GLU A 100 9.35 -6.16 9.71
C GLU A 100 8.65 -7.19 10.61
N HIS A 101 8.86 -7.13 11.92
CA HIS A 101 8.25 -8.07 12.87
C HIS A 101 6.72 -7.99 12.91
N GLU A 102 6.12 -6.81 12.73
CA GLU A 102 4.67 -6.64 12.64
C GLU A 102 4.15 -7.30 11.37
N ILE A 103 4.80 -7.04 10.23
CA ILE A 103 4.44 -7.62 8.93
C ILE A 103 4.48 -9.16 9.02
N LEU A 104 5.55 -9.74 9.56
CA LEU A 104 5.67 -11.20 9.70
C LEU A 104 4.61 -11.77 10.63
N SER A 105 4.30 -11.07 11.74
CA SER A 105 3.24 -11.47 12.66
C SER A 105 1.88 -11.48 11.96
N PHE A 106 1.53 -10.40 11.26
CA PHE A 106 0.26 -10.27 10.56
C PHE A 106 0.10 -11.28 9.43
N ILE A 107 1.13 -11.50 8.61
CA ILE A 107 1.08 -12.51 7.56
C ILE A 107 1.01 -13.92 8.14
N SER A 108 1.68 -14.20 9.25
CA SER A 108 1.58 -15.50 9.94
C SER A 108 0.16 -15.76 10.49
N GLN A 109 -0.46 -14.73 11.07
CA GLN A 109 -1.86 -14.79 11.52
C GLN A 109 -2.83 -15.00 10.35
N LEU A 110 -2.62 -14.28 9.24
CA LEU A 110 -3.40 -14.45 8.01
C LEU A 110 -3.27 -15.87 7.45
N CYS A 111 -2.05 -16.40 7.32
CA CYS A 111 -1.85 -17.77 6.86
C CYS A 111 -2.53 -18.79 7.78
N SER A 112 -2.62 -18.52 9.08
CA SER A 112 -3.34 -19.40 10.03
C SER A 112 -4.84 -19.38 9.77
N ALA A 113 -5.42 -18.19 9.56
CA ALA A 113 -6.82 -18.02 9.21
C ALA A 113 -7.17 -18.70 7.88
N LEU A 114 -6.34 -18.48 6.84
CA LEU A 114 -6.53 -19.11 5.53
C LEU A 114 -6.39 -20.63 5.62
N SER A 115 -5.42 -21.15 6.39
CA SER A 115 -5.25 -22.59 6.56
C SER A 115 -6.48 -23.23 7.21
N PHE A 116 -7.11 -22.53 8.15
CA PHE A 116 -8.35 -22.96 8.77
C PHE A 116 -9.50 -23.01 7.75
N LEU A 117 -9.65 -21.98 6.90
CA LEU A 117 -10.66 -21.98 5.83
C LEU A 117 -10.42 -23.08 4.79
N HIS A 118 -9.16 -23.24 4.35
CA HIS A 118 -8.77 -24.26 3.36
C HIS A 118 -9.03 -25.68 3.87
N ALA A 119 -8.80 -25.94 5.16
CA ALA A 119 -9.14 -27.22 5.80
C ALA A 119 -10.64 -27.55 5.75
N HIS A 120 -11.50 -26.52 5.66
CA HIS A 120 -12.94 -26.65 5.49
C HIS A 120 -13.38 -26.49 4.02
N ASN A 121 -12.45 -26.59 3.06
CA ASN A 121 -12.68 -26.42 1.63
C ASN A 121 -13.25 -25.04 1.24
N ILE A 122 -12.96 -23.99 2.00
CA ILE A 122 -13.38 -22.61 1.69
C ILE A 122 -12.18 -21.83 1.18
N ILE A 123 -12.28 -21.23 -0.01
CA ILE A 123 -11.27 -20.31 -0.57
C ILE A 123 -11.76 -18.88 -0.36
N HIS A 124 -10.91 -18.00 0.16
CA HIS A 124 -11.32 -16.63 0.52
C HIS A 124 -11.52 -15.74 -0.70
N ARG A 125 -10.58 -15.80 -1.66
CA ARG A 125 -10.56 -15.11 -2.97
C ARG A 125 -10.46 -13.57 -2.95
N ASP A 126 -10.55 -12.91 -1.79
CA ASP A 126 -10.42 -11.45 -1.66
C ASP A 126 -9.47 -11.01 -0.54
N VAL A 127 -8.28 -11.62 -0.47
CA VAL A 127 -7.27 -11.15 0.49
C VAL A 127 -6.73 -9.79 0.02
N THR A 128 -7.10 -8.73 0.74
CA THR A 128 -6.71 -7.34 0.44
C THR A 128 -6.47 -6.56 1.73
N PRO A 129 -5.79 -5.40 1.69
CA PRO A 129 -5.61 -4.56 2.87
C PRO A 129 -6.92 -4.07 3.50
N GLU A 130 -8.00 -3.95 2.73
CA GLU A 130 -9.30 -3.50 3.24
C GLU A 130 -10.05 -4.61 4.00
N ASN A 131 -9.75 -5.86 3.69
CA ASN A 131 -10.36 -7.03 4.34
C ASN A 131 -9.53 -7.56 5.51
N LEU A 132 -8.48 -6.83 5.92
CA LEU A 132 -7.61 -7.20 7.04
C LEU A 132 -7.64 -6.10 8.08
N LEU A 133 -8.24 -6.38 9.23
CA LEU A 133 -8.40 -5.43 10.32
C LEU A 133 -7.43 -5.75 11.45
N ILE A 134 -6.68 -4.75 11.90
CA ILE A 134 -5.81 -4.86 13.09
C ILE A 134 -6.62 -4.36 14.28
N SER A 135 -6.95 -5.27 15.20
CA SER A 135 -7.70 -4.94 16.40
C SER A 135 -6.89 -4.02 17.32
N THR A 136 -7.56 -3.39 18.29
CA THR A 136 -6.88 -2.61 19.34
C THR A 136 -5.88 -3.42 20.16
N ASP A 137 -6.06 -4.75 20.22
CA ASP A 137 -5.16 -5.69 20.89
C ASP A 137 -4.02 -6.19 19.97
N ASN A 138 -3.84 -5.54 18.82
CA ASN A 138 -2.84 -5.84 17.80
C ASN A 138 -2.96 -7.26 17.20
N VAL A 139 -4.19 -7.78 17.13
CA VAL A 139 -4.51 -9.06 16.48
C VAL A 139 -5.07 -8.78 15.09
N LEU A 140 -4.56 -9.50 14.09
CA LEU A 140 -5.09 -9.43 12.74
C LEU A 140 -6.36 -10.27 12.63
N LYS A 141 -7.41 -9.66 12.10
CA LYS A 141 -8.72 -10.25 11.81
C LYS A 141 -9.00 -10.12 10.32
N LEU A 142 -9.10 -11.26 9.64
CA LEU A 142 -9.64 -11.33 8.28
C LEU A 142 -11.16 -11.17 8.35
N ILE A 143 -11.65 -10.16 7.64
CA ILE A 143 -13.07 -9.77 7.57
C ILE A 143 -13.56 -9.94 6.12
N ASP A 144 -14.88 -10.03 5.96
CA ASP A 144 -15.58 -10.03 4.66
C ASP A 144 -15.34 -11.26 3.76
N PHE A 145 -16.33 -12.17 3.76
CA PHE A 145 -16.36 -13.37 2.93
C PHE A 145 -17.16 -13.19 1.63
N GLY A 146 -17.38 -11.94 1.20
CA GLY A 146 -18.30 -11.59 0.12
C GLY A 146 -18.04 -12.29 -1.22
N ILE A 147 -16.82 -12.71 -1.55
CA ILE A 147 -16.56 -13.52 -2.76
C ILE A 147 -15.90 -14.87 -2.46
N SER A 148 -15.96 -15.29 -1.20
CA SER A 148 -15.49 -16.60 -0.77
C SER A 148 -16.38 -17.70 -1.35
N ARG A 149 -15.80 -18.88 -1.59
CA ARG A 149 -16.54 -20.00 -2.18
C ARG A 149 -16.07 -21.32 -1.59
N SER A 150 -17.01 -22.24 -1.36
CA SER A 150 -16.68 -23.65 -1.15
C SER A 150 -16.11 -24.24 -2.44
N LYS A 151 -15.02 -25.00 -2.34
CA LYS A 151 -14.41 -25.72 -3.45
C LYS A 151 -15.44 -26.68 -4.05
N LYS A 152 -15.73 -26.54 -5.35
CA LYS A 152 -16.56 -27.50 -6.09
C LYS A 152 -15.66 -28.49 -6.81
N GLU A 153 -15.74 -29.76 -6.44
CA GLU A 153 -15.07 -30.83 -7.16
C GLU A 153 -15.69 -30.99 -8.56
N GLY A 154 -14.87 -31.01 -9.62
CA GLY A 154 -15.31 -31.36 -10.98
C GLY A 154 -15.74 -30.22 -11.92
N GLN A 155 -15.54 -28.93 -11.57
CA GLN A 155 -15.76 -27.81 -12.53
C GLN A 155 -14.44 -27.32 -13.11
N SER A 156 -14.33 -27.20 -14.44
CA SER A 156 -13.08 -26.81 -15.12
C SER A 156 -12.78 -25.31 -15.10
N GLN A 157 -13.77 -24.45 -14.89
CA GLN A 157 -13.63 -22.98 -14.93
C GLN A 157 -14.61 -22.29 -13.95
N ASP A 158 -14.22 -21.15 -13.41
CA ASP A 158 -15.11 -20.28 -12.64
C ASP A 158 -16.05 -19.50 -13.59
N THR A 159 -17.33 -19.38 -13.22
CA THR A 159 -18.38 -18.78 -14.06
C THR A 159 -18.43 -17.24 -14.02
N THR A 160 -17.56 -16.59 -13.24
CA THR A 160 -17.62 -15.15 -12.96
C THR A 160 -16.23 -14.60 -12.70
N ILE A 161 -15.89 -13.47 -13.33
CA ILE A 161 -14.66 -12.71 -13.05
C ILE A 161 -14.80 -12.08 -11.66
N LEU A 162 -13.83 -12.33 -10.77
CA LEU A 162 -13.90 -11.94 -9.36
C LEU A 162 -12.56 -11.35 -8.87
N GLY A 163 -12.61 -10.56 -7.79
CA GLY A 163 -11.43 -10.10 -7.05
C GLY A 163 -11.06 -8.64 -7.25
N THR A 164 -10.24 -8.14 -6.32
CA THR A 164 -9.79 -6.74 -6.31
C THR A 164 -8.58 -6.52 -7.24
N VAL A 165 -8.65 -5.51 -8.10
CA VAL A 165 -7.58 -5.17 -9.07
C VAL A 165 -6.24 -4.97 -8.35
N GLY A 166 -5.22 -5.69 -8.80
CA GLY A 166 -3.86 -5.66 -8.24
C GLY A 166 -3.57 -6.75 -7.21
N TYR A 167 -4.59 -7.34 -6.56
CA TYR A 167 -4.44 -8.43 -5.59
C TYR A 167 -4.96 -9.77 -6.10
N ALA A 168 -5.96 -9.74 -6.99
CA ALA A 168 -6.56 -10.95 -7.55
C ALA A 168 -5.55 -11.77 -8.38
N ALA A 169 -5.58 -13.08 -8.18
CA ALA A 169 -4.75 -14.01 -8.93
C ALA A 169 -5.21 -14.12 -10.40
N PRO A 170 -4.31 -14.42 -11.36
CA PRO A 170 -4.66 -14.51 -12.78
C PRO A 170 -5.88 -15.39 -13.08
N GLU A 171 -5.99 -16.55 -12.43
CA GLU A 171 -7.11 -17.48 -12.61
C GLU A 171 -8.49 -16.87 -12.27
N GLN A 172 -8.55 -15.86 -11.40
CA GLN A 172 -9.80 -15.17 -11.06
C GLN A 172 -10.36 -14.29 -12.18
N PHE A 173 -9.55 -14.02 -13.21
CA PHE A 173 -9.96 -13.31 -14.43
C PHE A 173 -10.43 -14.26 -15.54
N GLY A 174 -10.70 -15.53 -15.22
CA GLY A 174 -11.20 -16.53 -16.17
C GLY A 174 -10.11 -17.38 -16.83
N PHE A 175 -8.86 -17.26 -16.37
CA PHE A 175 -7.72 -18.04 -16.90
C PHE A 175 -7.59 -19.45 -16.29
N GLY A 176 -8.46 -19.83 -15.36
CA GLY A 176 -8.46 -21.16 -14.74
C GLY A 176 -9.47 -21.32 -13.62
N GLN A 177 -9.51 -22.50 -13.02
CA GLN A 177 -10.26 -22.73 -11.78
C GLN A 177 -9.43 -22.23 -10.58
N THR A 178 -10.04 -21.45 -9.70
CA THR A 178 -9.42 -21.05 -8.43
C THR A 178 -9.32 -22.22 -7.45
N ASP A 179 -8.20 -22.26 -6.73
CA ASP A 179 -7.94 -23.19 -5.63
C ASP A 179 -7.35 -22.43 -4.43
N GLU A 180 -6.87 -23.16 -3.41
CA GLU A 180 -6.24 -22.56 -2.23
C GLU A 180 -5.02 -21.66 -2.55
N ARG A 181 -4.38 -21.88 -3.71
CA ARG A 181 -3.21 -21.11 -4.16
C ARG A 181 -3.59 -19.76 -4.74
N THR A 182 -4.87 -19.51 -4.98
CA THR A 182 -5.41 -18.17 -5.25
C THR A 182 -5.18 -17.25 -4.04
N ASP A 183 -5.43 -17.74 -2.82
CA ASP A 183 -5.19 -16.94 -1.60
C ASP A 183 -3.69 -16.76 -1.32
N ILE A 184 -2.84 -17.73 -1.73
CA ILE A 184 -1.38 -17.63 -1.64
C ILE A 184 -0.86 -16.49 -2.52
N TYR A 185 -1.38 -16.35 -3.74
CA TYR A 185 -1.02 -15.23 -4.64
C TYR A 185 -1.33 -13.89 -3.98
N ALA A 186 -2.56 -13.70 -3.51
CA ALA A 186 -3.01 -12.46 -2.90
C ALA A 186 -2.23 -12.14 -1.61
N THR A 187 -1.89 -13.16 -0.82
CA THR A 187 -1.01 -13.02 0.36
C THR A 187 0.41 -12.57 -0.04
N GLY A 188 0.95 -13.07 -1.15
CA GLY A 188 2.24 -12.64 -1.69
C GLY A 188 2.25 -11.17 -2.15
N VAL A 189 1.19 -10.75 -2.83
CA VAL A 189 0.98 -9.33 -3.19
C VAL A 189 0.92 -8.47 -1.94
N LEU A 190 0.14 -8.86 -0.94
CA LEU A 190 0.02 -8.14 0.32
C LEU A 190 1.37 -8.01 1.04
N LEU A 191 2.13 -9.10 1.16
CA LEU A 191 3.47 -9.08 1.74
C LEU A 191 4.37 -8.07 1.01
N ASN A 192 4.33 -8.03 -0.32
CA ASN A 192 5.08 -7.05 -1.10
C ASN A 192 4.68 -5.62 -0.74
N VAL A 193 3.38 -5.33 -0.77
CA VAL A 193 2.85 -3.99 -0.49
C VAL A 193 3.21 -3.53 0.92
N LEU A 194 3.17 -4.43 1.91
CA LEU A 194 3.57 -4.10 3.27
C LEU A 194 5.08 -3.78 3.39
N LEU A 195 5.93 -4.45 2.60
CA LEU A 195 7.38 -4.26 2.63
C LEU A 195 7.86 -3.06 1.79
N THR A 196 7.21 -2.77 0.67
CA THR A 196 7.66 -1.78 -0.32
C THR A 196 6.75 -0.56 -0.44
N GLY A 197 5.49 -0.67 0.00
CA GLY A 197 4.43 0.30 -0.26
C GLY A 197 3.88 0.26 -1.69
N SER A 198 4.33 -0.66 -2.54
CA SER A 198 3.98 -0.73 -3.96
C SER A 198 3.55 -2.14 -4.38
N LEU A 199 2.87 -2.28 -5.52
CA LEU A 199 2.51 -3.59 -6.06
C LEU A 199 3.74 -4.32 -6.62
N PRO A 200 3.77 -5.67 -6.66
CA PRO A 200 4.92 -6.45 -7.14
C PRO A 200 5.38 -6.12 -8.58
N LYS A 201 4.46 -5.65 -9.42
CA LYS A 201 4.76 -5.22 -10.80
C LYS A 201 5.56 -3.92 -10.86
N ASP A 202 5.47 -3.09 -9.82
CA ASP A 202 6.06 -1.76 -9.75
C ASP A 202 7.37 -1.78 -8.94
N ASP A 203 7.38 -2.48 -7.80
CA ASP A 203 8.57 -2.66 -6.97
C ASP A 203 8.56 -4.00 -6.21
N LEU A 204 9.75 -4.54 -5.94
CA LEU A 204 9.97 -5.79 -5.22
C LEU A 204 10.88 -5.57 -4.01
N PRO A 205 10.78 -6.40 -2.95
CA PRO A 205 11.53 -6.19 -1.72
C PRO A 205 13.03 -6.19 -2.00
N PHE A 206 13.77 -5.33 -1.29
CA PHE A 206 15.22 -5.27 -1.40
C PHE A 206 15.90 -6.52 -0.84
N ASP A 207 15.40 -7.05 0.29
CA ASP A 207 15.91 -8.29 0.87
C ASP A 207 15.59 -9.48 -0.07
N PRO A 208 16.62 -10.22 -0.54
CA PRO A 208 16.43 -11.36 -1.43
C PRO A 208 15.50 -12.44 -0.89
N ARG A 209 15.41 -12.62 0.43
CA ARG A 209 14.58 -13.65 1.07
C ARG A 209 13.10 -13.36 0.86
N TYR A 210 12.67 -12.13 1.14
CA TYR A 210 11.30 -11.70 0.87
C TYR A 210 11.00 -11.68 -0.62
N ARG A 211 11.95 -11.21 -1.43
CA ARG A 211 11.80 -11.19 -2.89
C ARG A 211 11.53 -12.58 -3.45
N GLN A 212 12.26 -13.60 -3.01
CA GLN A 212 12.05 -14.97 -3.48
C GLN A 212 10.66 -15.51 -3.09
N ILE A 213 10.23 -15.23 -1.85
CA ILE A 213 8.89 -15.64 -1.36
C ILE A 213 7.79 -14.95 -2.17
N VAL A 214 7.89 -13.62 -2.34
CA VAL A 214 6.91 -12.83 -3.12
C VAL A 214 6.82 -13.37 -4.55
N LEU A 215 7.96 -13.53 -5.23
CA LEU A 215 7.99 -14.02 -6.62
C LEU A 215 7.36 -15.42 -6.74
N LYS A 216 7.66 -16.33 -5.81
CA LYS A 216 7.05 -17.67 -5.80
C LYS A 216 5.54 -17.60 -5.54
N CYS A 217 5.07 -16.76 -4.63
CA CYS A 217 3.64 -16.57 -4.40
C CYS A 217 2.93 -15.98 -5.63
N THR A 218 3.55 -15.00 -6.29
CA THR A 218 2.96 -14.26 -7.41
C THR A 218 3.22 -14.89 -8.78
N SER A 219 3.63 -16.17 -8.83
CA SER A 219 3.78 -16.92 -10.08
C SER A 219 2.46 -16.97 -10.85
N ILE A 220 2.52 -16.81 -12.17
CA ILE A 220 1.33 -16.84 -13.04
C ILE A 220 0.67 -18.22 -12.93
N SER A 221 1.44 -19.29 -13.06
CA SER A 221 0.97 -20.67 -12.87
C SER A 221 0.76 -20.96 -11.39
N PRO A 222 -0.44 -21.43 -10.97
CA PRO A 222 -0.67 -21.88 -9.60
C PRO A 222 0.24 -23.04 -9.18
N ALA A 223 0.72 -23.87 -10.13
CA ALA A 223 1.60 -25.00 -9.82
C ALA A 223 3.00 -24.57 -9.36
N ASP A 224 3.45 -23.37 -9.75
CA ASP A 224 4.76 -22.82 -9.37
C ASP A 224 4.71 -22.06 -8.04
N ARG A 225 3.53 -21.95 -7.42
CA ARG A 225 3.35 -21.32 -6.10
C ARG A 225 3.65 -22.31 -4.98
N TYR A 226 3.57 -21.84 -3.73
CA TYR A 226 3.56 -22.76 -2.59
C TYR A 226 2.35 -23.69 -2.69
N SER A 227 2.54 -24.95 -2.27
CA SER A 227 1.50 -25.97 -2.35
C SER A 227 0.33 -25.67 -1.43
N SER A 228 0.59 -25.06 -0.27
CA SER A 228 -0.38 -24.65 0.74
C SER A 228 0.05 -23.39 1.50
N VAL A 229 -0.90 -22.72 2.15
CA VAL A 229 -0.62 -21.57 3.03
C VAL A 229 0.21 -21.95 4.27
N SER A 230 0.15 -23.22 4.70
CA SER A 230 0.99 -23.74 5.80
C SER A 230 2.46 -23.82 5.39
N GLU A 231 2.75 -24.19 4.14
CA GLU A 231 4.11 -24.14 3.58
C GLU A 231 4.62 -22.70 3.54
N LEU A 232 3.81 -21.76 3.04
CA LEU A 232 4.13 -20.33 3.01
C LEU A 232 4.44 -19.80 4.42
N LYS A 233 3.57 -20.09 5.40
CA LYS A 233 3.77 -19.68 6.80
C LYS A 233 5.11 -20.17 7.34
N SER A 234 5.46 -21.43 7.08
CA SER A 234 6.73 -22.02 7.51
C SER A 234 7.93 -21.30 6.91
N GLN A 235 7.88 -20.92 5.63
CA GLN A 235 8.94 -20.14 4.97
C GLN A 235 9.10 -18.75 5.58
N ILE A 236 7.99 -18.07 5.88
CA ILE A 236 8.00 -16.74 6.50
C ILE A 236 8.57 -16.81 7.93
N MET A 237 8.18 -17.81 8.71
CA MET A 237 8.68 -18.01 10.07
C MET A 237 10.14 -18.46 10.11
N ALA A 238 10.65 -19.08 9.04
CA ALA A 238 12.06 -19.46 8.93
C ALA A 238 13.00 -18.27 8.66
N ILE A 239 12.46 -17.09 8.34
CA ILE A 239 13.24 -15.88 8.11
C ILE A 239 13.86 -15.44 9.44
N LYS A 240 15.15 -15.74 9.61
CA LYS A 240 15.91 -15.26 10.77
C LYS A 240 15.99 -13.73 10.71
N PRO A 241 15.78 -13.01 11.83
CA PRO A 241 16.00 -11.57 11.84
C PRO A 241 17.43 -11.28 11.39
N THR A 242 17.57 -10.37 10.44
CA THR A 242 18.90 -9.97 9.95
C THR A 242 19.69 -9.42 11.14
N ARG A 243 20.89 -9.95 11.38
CA ARG A 243 21.78 -9.61 12.51
C ARG A 243 22.11 -8.11 12.66
N ILE A 244 21.68 -7.25 11.74
CA ILE A 244 21.78 -5.79 11.85
C ILE A 244 21.01 -5.25 13.08
N TYR A 245 20.06 -6.02 13.64
CA TYR A 245 19.32 -5.64 14.86
C TYR A 245 19.80 -6.31 16.18
N GLN A 246 20.83 -7.16 16.15
CA GLN A 246 21.30 -7.86 17.36
C GLN A 246 22.39 -7.14 18.16
N ALA A 247 22.79 -5.92 17.76
CA ALA A 247 23.76 -5.14 18.54
C ALA A 247 23.15 -4.38 19.74
N GLU A 248 21.83 -4.30 19.87
CA GLU A 248 21.19 -3.66 21.04
C GLU A 248 19.89 -4.36 21.43
N ILE A 249 20.01 -5.43 22.20
CA ILE A 249 18.99 -5.78 23.18
C ILE A 249 19.55 -5.30 24.51
N VAL A 250 19.20 -4.06 24.88
CA VAL A 250 19.30 -3.57 26.26
C VAL A 250 17.88 -3.55 26.81
N GLU A 251 17.70 -4.08 28.01
CA GLU A 251 16.44 -4.11 28.77
C GLU A 251 15.70 -2.75 28.75
N PRO A 252 14.36 -2.74 28.85
CA PRO A 252 13.55 -1.54 28.68
C PRO A 252 13.70 -0.60 29.88
N SER A 253 14.76 0.21 29.89
CA SER A 253 14.82 1.44 30.67
C SER A 253 14.25 2.58 29.83
N ALA A 254 13.21 3.21 30.35
CA ALA A 254 12.49 4.35 29.77
C ALA A 254 13.42 5.39 29.13
N LYS A 255 13.64 5.31 27.81
CA LYS A 255 14.26 6.37 27.01
C LYS A 255 13.58 6.48 25.65
N ALA A 256 13.27 7.74 25.32
CA ALA A 256 12.53 8.23 24.17
C ALA A 256 12.98 7.65 22.81
N PRO A 257 12.08 7.61 21.81
CA PRO A 257 12.30 6.94 20.53
C PRO A 257 13.56 7.46 19.82
N ARG A 258 14.31 6.49 19.28
CA ARG A 258 15.60 6.68 18.61
C ARG A 258 15.42 7.58 17.38
N LYS A 259 16.08 8.75 17.39
CA LYS A 259 16.16 9.67 16.26
C LYS A 259 16.78 8.95 15.07
N ASP A 260 15.95 8.55 14.10
CA ASP A 260 16.31 8.69 12.70
C ASP A 260 16.98 10.05 12.57
N SER A 261 18.25 10.12 12.16
CA SER A 261 18.91 11.42 12.08
C SER A 261 18.05 12.29 11.15
N LEU A 262 17.55 13.41 11.68
CA LEU A 262 16.77 14.42 10.94
C LEU A 262 17.39 14.67 9.55
N ILE A 263 18.71 14.61 9.51
CA ILE A 263 19.61 14.65 8.36
C ILE A 263 19.20 13.65 7.25
N ARG A 264 19.00 12.36 7.54
CA ARG A 264 18.58 11.37 6.52
C ARG A 264 17.14 11.56 6.02
N ARG A 265 16.23 12.05 6.87
CA ARG A 265 14.85 12.38 6.45
C ARG A 265 14.83 13.64 5.57
N PHE A 266 15.65 14.62 5.92
CA PHE A 266 15.84 15.84 5.14
C PHE A 266 16.42 15.53 3.75
N PHE A 267 17.51 14.76 3.68
CA PHE A 267 18.16 14.45 2.40
C PHE A 267 17.31 13.58 1.45
N ARG A 268 16.32 12.83 1.94
CA ARG A 268 15.41 12.06 1.08
C ARG A 268 14.56 12.93 0.15
N HIS A 269 14.35 14.20 0.49
CA HIS A 269 13.59 15.14 -0.33
C HIS A 269 14.51 15.93 -1.30
N VAL A 270 15.81 15.97 -1.00
CA VAL A 270 16.81 16.69 -1.78
C VAL A 270 17.04 15.98 -3.12
N PRO A 271 16.87 16.68 -4.25
CA PRO A 271 17.13 16.10 -5.56
C PRO A 271 18.56 15.55 -5.69
N GLY A 272 18.68 14.37 -6.31
CA GLY A 272 19.95 13.63 -6.41
C GLY A 272 20.22 12.66 -5.25
N PHE A 273 19.52 12.80 -4.11
CA PHE A 273 19.64 11.93 -2.94
C PHE A 273 18.45 10.97 -2.77
N ARG A 274 17.38 11.16 -3.54
CA ARG A 274 16.10 10.44 -3.42
C ARG A 274 16.19 8.93 -3.64
N THR A 275 17.03 8.49 -4.59
CA THR A 275 17.11 7.07 -4.96
C THR A 275 18.21 6.30 -4.21
N GLY A 276 18.97 6.96 -3.32
CA GLY A 276 20.09 6.34 -2.60
C GLY A 276 21.23 5.79 -3.48
N ASN A 277 21.24 6.11 -4.78
CA ASN A 277 22.25 5.61 -5.71
C ASN A 277 23.54 6.43 -5.54
N PRO A 278 24.69 5.80 -5.22
CA PRO A 278 25.91 6.51 -4.90
C PRO A 278 26.42 7.38 -6.05
N GLY A 279 26.25 6.96 -7.32
CA GLY A 279 26.65 7.78 -8.47
C GLY A 279 25.83 9.06 -8.61
N LYS A 280 24.51 8.98 -8.39
CA LYS A 280 23.62 10.15 -8.42
C LYS A 280 23.89 11.10 -7.25
N MET A 281 24.21 10.55 -6.09
CA MET A 281 24.56 11.33 -4.90
C MET A 281 25.88 12.08 -5.09
N ILE A 282 26.90 11.46 -5.67
CA ILE A 282 28.19 12.12 -5.94
C ILE A 282 28.01 13.30 -6.90
N VAL A 283 27.28 13.10 -8.00
CA VAL A 283 26.98 14.17 -8.97
C VAL A 283 26.21 15.32 -8.30
N ALA A 284 25.24 14.99 -7.44
CA ALA A 284 24.48 15.99 -6.71
C ALA A 284 25.34 16.78 -5.72
N ILE A 285 26.19 16.10 -4.94
CA ILE A 285 27.12 16.74 -3.99
C ILE A 285 28.03 17.73 -4.72
N ILE A 286 28.62 17.32 -5.84
CA ILE A 286 29.49 18.20 -6.65
C ILE A 286 28.68 19.39 -7.18
N GLY A 287 27.47 19.16 -7.69
CA GLY A 287 26.60 20.22 -8.20
C GLY A 287 26.23 21.25 -7.14
N TYR A 288 25.78 20.81 -5.95
CA TYR A 288 25.45 21.72 -4.84
C TYR A 288 26.69 22.44 -4.32
N PHE A 289 27.84 21.78 -4.25
CA PHE A 289 29.09 22.41 -3.83
C PHE A 289 29.50 23.53 -4.80
N LEU A 290 29.49 23.27 -6.11
CA LEU A 290 29.79 24.30 -7.11
C LEU A 290 28.80 25.46 -7.05
N MET A 291 27.51 25.17 -6.83
CA MET A 291 26.47 26.20 -6.67
C MET A 291 26.74 27.09 -5.45
N ILE A 292 27.01 26.49 -4.28
CA ILE A 292 27.30 27.24 -3.05
C ILE A 292 28.60 28.03 -3.19
N LEU A 293 29.66 27.42 -3.71
CA LEU A 293 30.94 28.08 -3.95
C LEU A 293 30.77 29.29 -4.87
N PHE A 294 30.00 29.15 -5.95
CA PHE A 294 29.71 30.23 -6.88
C PHE A 294 28.94 31.38 -6.20
N VAL A 295 27.91 31.07 -5.41
CA VAL A 295 27.14 32.07 -4.65
C VAL A 295 28.03 32.78 -3.62
N VAL A 296 28.90 32.07 -2.92
CA VAL A 296 29.79 32.67 -1.90
C VAL A 296 30.84 33.58 -2.54
N VAL A 297 31.47 33.13 -3.63
CA VAL A 297 32.52 33.89 -4.34
C VAL A 297 31.95 35.17 -4.96
N ASN A 298 30.72 35.11 -5.50
CA ASN A 298 30.13 36.22 -6.23
C ASN A 298 29.13 37.06 -5.41
N GLY A 299 28.62 36.54 -4.28
CA GLY A 299 27.57 37.17 -3.48
C GLY A 299 28.05 37.98 -2.27
N THR A 300 29.35 38.01 -1.96
CA THR A 300 29.88 38.61 -0.71
C THR A 300 30.64 39.92 -0.88
N ARG A 301 30.66 40.53 -2.08
CA ARG A 301 31.37 41.80 -2.30
C ARG A 301 30.45 43.02 -2.10
N PRO A 302 30.86 44.05 -1.33
CA PRO A 302 30.01 45.20 -1.02
C PRO A 302 29.65 45.98 -2.28
N LEU A 303 28.37 46.38 -2.39
CA LEU A 303 27.80 47.11 -3.51
C LEU A 303 28.21 48.59 -3.42
N GLU A 304 29.09 49.05 -4.32
CA GLU A 304 29.34 50.48 -4.51
C GLU A 304 28.38 51.07 -5.55
N ARG A 305 28.04 52.35 -5.38
CA ARG A 305 27.02 53.05 -6.16
C ARG A 305 27.51 53.26 -7.61
N GLY A 306 26.79 52.69 -8.58
CA GLY A 306 27.08 52.80 -10.01
C GLY A 306 27.73 51.56 -10.64
N ASP A 307 27.85 50.45 -9.89
CA ASP A 307 28.49 49.23 -10.38
C ASP A 307 27.52 48.36 -11.22
N ILE A 308 28.05 47.64 -12.21
CA ILE A 308 27.39 46.82 -13.27
C ILE A 308 26.74 45.54 -12.66
N ARG A 309 26.32 45.58 -11.39
CA ARG A 309 26.02 44.41 -10.55
C ARG A 309 24.56 43.97 -10.51
N SER A 310 23.62 44.68 -11.15
CA SER A 310 22.29 44.11 -11.41
C SER A 310 22.39 42.89 -12.33
N GLU A 311 23.38 42.84 -13.22
CA GLU A 311 23.63 41.73 -14.14
C GLU A 311 24.01 40.43 -13.42
N TYR A 312 24.80 40.50 -12.33
CA TYR A 312 25.28 39.30 -11.61
C TYR A 312 24.19 38.63 -10.76
N TRP A 313 23.24 39.39 -10.23
CA TRP A 313 22.06 38.82 -9.56
C TRP A 313 21.15 38.12 -10.57
N THR A 314 20.99 38.68 -11.76
CA THR A 314 20.22 38.05 -12.84
C THR A 314 20.92 36.80 -13.38
N ILE A 315 22.26 36.78 -13.46
CA ILE A 315 23.04 35.55 -13.76
C ILE A 315 22.90 34.50 -12.64
N ASN A 316 22.77 34.89 -11.37
CA ASN A 316 22.50 33.95 -10.27
C ASN A 316 21.10 33.31 -10.39
N TYR A 317 20.05 34.09 -10.66
CA TYR A 317 18.71 33.55 -10.93
C TYR A 317 18.66 32.70 -12.20
N PHE A 318 19.48 33.03 -13.20
CA PHE A 318 19.65 32.27 -14.44
C PHE A 318 20.19 30.86 -14.20
N PHE A 319 21.32 30.72 -13.51
CA PHE A 319 21.92 29.41 -13.25
C PHE A 319 21.09 28.58 -12.26
N VAL A 320 20.54 29.20 -11.22
CA VAL A 320 19.64 28.54 -10.27
C VAL A 320 18.34 28.12 -10.96
N GLY A 321 17.79 28.94 -11.85
CA GLY A 321 16.58 28.65 -12.63
C GLY A 321 16.77 27.52 -13.62
N VAL A 322 17.86 27.51 -14.39
CA VAL A 322 18.20 26.42 -15.33
C VAL A 322 18.45 25.11 -14.57
N TRP A 323 19.16 25.17 -13.44
CA TRP A 323 19.43 24.00 -12.61
C TRP A 323 18.15 23.48 -11.92
N ALA A 324 17.33 24.37 -11.36
CA ALA A 324 16.02 24.03 -10.80
C ALA A 324 15.08 23.46 -11.86
N ALA A 325 15.10 23.96 -13.10
CA ALA A 325 14.36 23.38 -14.20
C ALA A 325 14.87 21.96 -14.49
N TYR A 326 16.18 21.78 -14.70
CA TYR A 326 16.78 20.47 -15.00
C TYR A 326 16.48 19.42 -13.91
N VAL A 327 16.46 19.86 -12.65
CA VAL A 327 16.28 19.01 -11.46
C VAL A 327 14.80 18.78 -11.13
N ASN A 328 13.94 19.79 -11.25
CA ASN A 328 12.50 19.68 -10.96
C ASN A 328 11.68 19.19 -12.17
N LEU A 329 12.14 19.31 -13.42
CA LEU A 329 11.53 18.60 -14.56
C LEU A 329 11.66 17.08 -14.43
N GLY A 330 12.53 16.59 -13.54
CA GLY A 330 12.54 15.19 -13.12
C GLY A 330 11.36 14.79 -12.22
N ASN A 331 10.55 15.75 -11.78
CA ASN A 331 9.48 15.59 -10.79
C ASN A 331 8.07 15.52 -11.40
N TYR A 332 7.92 15.51 -12.73
CA TYR A 332 6.63 15.30 -13.40
C TYR A 332 6.25 13.83 -13.52
N CYS A 333 7.13 12.91 -13.11
CA CYS A 333 6.83 11.50 -13.06
C CYS A 333 5.67 11.26 -12.08
N GLY A 334 4.52 10.83 -12.60
CA GLY A 334 3.26 10.67 -11.88
C GLY A 334 2.29 11.86 -12.00
N HIS A 335 2.66 12.95 -12.66
CA HIS A 335 1.80 14.14 -12.83
C HIS A 335 1.45 14.46 -14.29
N ILE A 336 2.27 14.05 -15.26
CA ILE A 336 2.01 14.24 -16.69
C ILE A 336 2.11 12.89 -17.39
N GLU A 337 0.96 12.28 -17.66
CA GLU A 337 0.86 10.90 -18.18
C GLU A 337 1.60 10.71 -19.52
N ALA A 338 1.64 11.75 -20.37
CA ALA A 338 2.38 11.74 -21.63
C ALA A 338 3.92 11.73 -21.44
N TYR A 339 4.41 12.30 -20.34
CA TYR A 339 5.85 12.35 -20.01
C TYR A 339 6.36 11.00 -19.47
N ASP A 340 5.50 10.22 -18.82
CA ASP A 340 5.89 8.91 -18.29
C ASP A 340 5.91 7.81 -19.34
N LYS A 341 5.17 7.99 -20.46
CA LYS A 341 5.12 7.06 -21.59
C LYS A 341 6.34 7.16 -22.53
N VAL A 342 7.19 8.20 -22.38
CA VAL A 342 8.37 8.40 -23.25
C VAL A 342 9.64 7.76 -22.69
N GLY A 343 10.46 7.22 -23.60
CA GLY A 343 11.71 6.54 -23.28
C GLY A 343 12.74 7.42 -22.55
N PRO A 344 13.73 6.82 -21.87
CA PRO A 344 14.71 7.54 -21.06
C PRO A 344 15.55 8.55 -21.86
N LEU A 345 15.89 8.23 -23.12
CA LEU A 345 16.61 9.13 -24.02
C LEU A 345 15.76 10.36 -24.38
N THR A 346 14.49 10.16 -24.72
CA THR A 346 13.55 11.25 -25.04
C THR A 346 13.31 12.16 -23.84
N ARG A 347 13.22 11.60 -22.63
CA ARG A 347 13.12 12.38 -21.38
C ARG A 347 14.36 13.23 -21.13
N LEU A 348 15.56 12.70 -21.39
CA LEU A 348 16.81 13.45 -21.31
C LEU A 348 16.82 14.60 -22.33
N LEU A 349 16.47 14.31 -23.59
CA LEU A 349 16.41 15.31 -24.66
C LEU A 349 15.42 16.43 -24.35
N LEU A 350 14.23 16.10 -23.82
CA LEU A 350 13.23 17.10 -23.43
C LEU A 350 13.75 17.99 -22.29
N ARG A 351 14.40 17.40 -21.27
CA ARG A 351 15.01 18.17 -20.17
C ARG A 351 16.09 19.11 -20.69
N THR A 352 16.95 18.64 -21.60
CA THR A 352 17.99 19.48 -22.19
C THR A 352 17.40 20.59 -23.07
N ALA A 353 16.34 20.31 -23.84
CA ALA A 353 15.70 21.30 -24.69
C ALA A 353 15.02 22.41 -23.86
N VAL A 354 14.31 22.06 -22.78
CA VAL A 354 13.70 23.05 -21.89
C VAL A 354 14.76 23.85 -21.15
N ALA A 355 15.83 23.21 -20.67
CA ALA A 355 16.95 23.91 -20.05
C ALA A 355 17.60 24.91 -21.01
N LEU A 356 17.81 24.52 -22.28
CA LEU A 356 18.31 25.41 -23.33
C LEU A 356 17.33 26.55 -23.66
N ALA A 357 16.03 26.29 -23.70
CA ALA A 357 15.03 27.33 -23.94
C ALA A 357 15.00 28.37 -22.81
N VAL A 358 15.07 27.92 -21.55
CA VAL A 358 15.19 28.81 -20.39
C VAL A 358 16.50 29.60 -20.49
N PHE A 359 17.62 28.95 -20.80
CA PHE A 359 18.93 29.59 -20.99
C PHE A 359 18.89 30.68 -22.08
N LEU A 360 18.29 30.39 -23.25
CA LEU A 360 18.24 31.34 -24.36
C LEU A 360 17.31 32.53 -24.07
N THR A 361 16.12 32.27 -23.51
CA THR A 361 15.13 33.33 -23.23
C THR A 361 15.60 34.31 -22.16
N THR A 362 16.22 33.80 -21.10
CA THR A 362 16.79 34.63 -20.03
C THR A 362 18.08 35.34 -20.48
N GLY A 363 18.90 34.70 -21.32
CA GLY A 363 20.06 35.35 -21.94
C GLY A 363 19.67 36.50 -22.90
N LEU A 364 18.57 36.34 -23.64
CA LEU A 364 18.00 37.40 -24.48
C LEU A 364 17.45 38.57 -23.65
N LEU A 365 16.73 38.30 -22.56
CA LEU A 365 16.23 39.34 -21.65
C LEU A 365 17.38 40.18 -21.08
N LEU A 366 18.46 39.53 -20.66
CA LEU A 366 19.69 40.17 -20.20
C LEU A 366 20.35 41.04 -21.28
N TYR A 367 20.41 40.52 -22.51
CA TYR A 367 20.95 41.27 -23.65
C TYR A 367 20.13 42.53 -23.94
N PHE A 368 18.80 42.45 -23.88
CA PHE A 368 17.90 43.59 -24.09
C PHE A 368 17.98 44.63 -22.96
N GLU A 369 18.07 44.20 -21.69
CA GLU A 369 18.23 45.11 -20.55
C GLU A 369 19.51 45.95 -20.68
N ASN A 370 20.61 45.32 -21.08
CA ASN A 370 21.90 46.00 -21.28
C ASN A 370 21.95 46.91 -22.50
N TYR A 371 21.12 46.64 -23.51
CA TYR A 371 21.01 47.49 -24.70
C TYR A 371 20.13 48.73 -24.45
N CYS A 372 19.15 48.63 -23.55
CA CYS A 372 18.25 49.74 -23.19
C CYS A 372 18.81 50.67 -22.09
N LEU A 373 19.86 50.24 -21.36
CA LEU A 373 20.53 51.02 -20.30
C LEU A 373 21.78 51.79 -20.78
N LYS A 374 22.19 51.61 -22.05
CA LYS A 374 23.16 52.46 -22.75
C LYS A 374 22.43 53.48 -23.61
#